data_AF-A0A7S1ECJ9-F1
#
_entry.id   AF-A0A7S1ECJ9-F1
#
_cell.length_a   1.000
_cell.length_b   1.000
_cell.length_c   1.000
_cell.angle_alpha   90.00
_cell.angle_beta   90.00
_cell.angle_gamma   90.00
#
_symmetry.space_group_name_H-M   'P 1'
#
loop_
_entity.id
_entity.type
_entity.pdbx_description
1 polymer ?
#
loop_
_entity_poly.entity_id
_entity_poly.type
_entity_poly.pdbx_seq_one_letter_code
_entity_poly.pdbx_strand_id
1 'polypeptide(L)'
;GPQFTVYDMSGMLLYRSLQEELLIPRRSLFVLTWRPHPPLDASSDEFADMFPGVDPNAGPWYRVRRRGLVNRQEIELLLKHQVLPFLELLWRKAPGGRVVLAATHMDLIKGGSESDEFQWQRSIVAKALEDGAQTLLARKSWHRPVDFWQESSSFGVSCLTGDGIGDLHRALVDAAESLPFYGELLPQSWLAVR
;
A
#
# COMPACT_ATOMS: atom_id res chain seq x y z
N GLY A 1 3.03 -17.34 -18.41
CA GLY A 1 3.01 -16.24 -17.44
C GLY A 1 4.31 -16.23 -16.66
N PRO A 2 4.69 -15.08 -16.08
CA PRO A 2 5.88 -14.95 -15.26
C PRO A 2 5.85 -15.91 -14.06
N GLN A 3 7.02 -16.39 -13.64
CA GLN A 3 7.18 -17.09 -12.36
C GLN A 3 7.54 -16.08 -11.28
N PHE A 4 6.79 -16.10 -10.17
CA PHE A 4 7.02 -15.19 -9.05
C PHE A 4 7.71 -15.92 -7.89
N THR A 5 8.76 -15.31 -7.35
CA THR A 5 9.26 -15.61 -6.00
C THR A 5 8.81 -14.49 -5.08
N VAL A 6 8.00 -14.82 -4.08
CA VAL A 6 7.42 -13.84 -3.15
C VAL A 6 8.24 -13.79 -1.87
N TYR A 7 8.66 -12.59 -1.49
CA TYR A 7 9.32 -12.31 -0.22
C TYR A 7 8.40 -11.44 0.62
N ASP A 8 8.01 -11.91 1.80
CA ASP A 8 7.26 -11.12 2.78
C ASP A 8 8.22 -10.46 3.76
N MET A 9 8.34 -9.14 3.65
CA MET A 9 9.05 -8.31 4.61
C MET A 9 8.08 -7.95 5.74
N SER A 10 7.70 -8.96 6.52
CA SER A 10 6.84 -8.81 7.69
C SER A 10 7.37 -7.64 8.55
N GLY A 11 6.49 -6.67 8.86
CA GLY A 11 6.77 -5.27 9.24
C GLY A 11 7.63 -4.99 10.49
N MET A 12 8.51 -5.90 10.87
CA MET A 12 9.56 -5.71 11.84
C MET A 12 10.67 -4.84 11.25
N LEU A 13 10.53 -3.52 11.46
CA LEU A 13 11.61 -2.52 11.48
C LEU A 13 12.84 -2.95 12.31
N LEU A 14 12.74 -4.01 13.13
CA LEU A 14 13.83 -4.59 13.92
C LEU A 14 14.96 -5.20 13.08
N TYR A 15 14.70 -5.55 11.82
CA TYR A 15 15.75 -5.96 10.88
C TYR A 15 16.17 -4.82 9.96
N ARG A 16 15.91 -3.54 10.29
CA ARG A 16 16.34 -2.40 9.47
C ARG A 16 17.79 -2.54 9.02
N SER A 17 18.72 -2.95 9.88
CA SER A 17 20.12 -3.11 9.48
C SER A 17 20.39 -4.26 8.50
N LEU A 18 19.75 -5.43 8.69
CA LEU A 18 19.96 -6.62 7.83
C LEU A 18 19.12 -6.60 6.54
N GLN A 19 17.85 -6.16 6.62
CA GLN A 19 16.96 -6.02 5.47
C GLN A 19 17.37 -4.86 4.56
N GLU A 20 17.87 -3.74 5.12
CA GLU A 20 18.29 -2.59 4.31
C GLU A 20 19.53 -2.88 3.45
N GLU A 21 20.40 -3.81 3.84
CA GLU A 21 21.63 -4.11 3.08
C GLU A 21 21.49 -5.31 2.13
N LEU A 22 20.65 -6.30 2.44
CA LEU A 22 20.68 -7.59 1.74
C LEU A 22 19.41 -7.99 0.99
N LEU A 23 18.25 -7.40 1.28
CA LEU A 23 16.96 -8.02 0.92
C LEU A 23 16.05 -7.21 -0.01
N ILE A 24 16.42 -6.00 -0.41
CA ILE A 24 15.67 -5.25 -1.43
C ILE A 24 16.45 -5.38 -2.75
N PRO A 25 16.10 -6.35 -3.61
CA PRO A 25 16.84 -6.56 -4.85
C PRO A 25 16.49 -5.44 -5.84
N ARG A 26 17.50 -4.99 -6.58
CA ARG A 26 17.24 -4.29 -7.85
C ARG A 26 16.56 -5.25 -8.81
N ARG A 27 15.80 -4.73 -9.79
CA ARG A 27 15.02 -5.52 -10.75
C ARG A 27 13.94 -6.37 -10.07
N SER A 28 13.16 -5.73 -9.21
CA SER A 28 12.03 -6.35 -8.50
C SER A 28 10.74 -5.59 -8.75
N LEU A 29 9.62 -6.31 -8.66
CA LEU A 29 8.28 -5.75 -8.53
C LEU A 29 7.95 -5.70 -7.03
N PHE A 30 7.49 -4.55 -6.56
CA PHE A 30 7.10 -4.35 -5.16
C PHE A 30 5.58 -4.28 -5.05
N VAL A 31 5.04 -4.89 -3.99
CA VAL A 31 3.64 -4.72 -3.61
C VAL A 31 3.60 -3.96 -2.30
N LEU A 32 3.15 -2.71 -2.35
CA LEU A 32 2.97 -1.91 -1.15
C LEU A 32 1.51 -2.04 -0.70
N THR A 33 1.33 -2.66 0.46
CA THR A 33 0.02 -2.86 1.07
C THR A 33 -0.32 -1.75 2.04
N TRP A 34 -1.58 -1.38 2.08
CA TRP A 34 -2.14 -0.51 3.12
C TRP A 34 -3.51 -1.05 3.56
N ARG A 35 -4.03 -0.52 4.67
CA ARG A 35 -5.31 -0.93 5.25
C ARG A 35 -6.24 0.28 5.35
N PRO A 36 -7.43 0.22 4.72
CA PRO A 36 -8.47 1.22 4.92
C PRO A 36 -9.12 1.04 6.29
N HIS A 37 -9.68 2.13 6.81
CA HIS A 37 -10.32 2.17 8.12
C HIS A 37 -11.83 2.32 7.95
N PRO A 38 -12.65 1.34 8.36
CA PRO A 38 -14.10 1.47 8.22
C PRO A 38 -14.65 2.55 9.16
N PRO A 39 -15.60 3.37 8.70
CA PRO A 39 -16.31 4.29 9.56
C PRO A 39 -17.23 3.50 10.50
N LEU A 40 -17.35 3.98 11.72
CA LEU A 40 -18.34 3.52 12.68
C LEU A 40 -19.71 4.07 12.32
N ASP A 41 -20.73 3.26 12.59
CA ASP A 41 -22.11 3.72 12.53
C ASP A 41 -22.42 4.54 13.79
N ALA A 42 -22.14 5.84 13.72
CA ALA A 42 -22.37 6.76 14.83
C ALA A 42 -23.87 6.95 15.16
N SER A 43 -24.77 6.46 14.31
CA SER A 43 -26.21 6.49 14.55
C SER A 43 -26.73 5.31 15.38
N SER A 44 -25.86 4.32 15.66
CA SER A 44 -26.23 3.16 16.46
C SER A 44 -26.26 3.47 17.96
N ASP A 45 -27.21 2.88 18.69
CA ASP A 45 -27.27 2.96 20.15
C ASP A 45 -25.97 2.43 20.80
N GLU A 46 -25.34 1.42 20.18
CA GLU A 46 -24.04 0.88 20.61
C GLU A 46 -22.93 1.93 20.60
N PHE A 47 -22.95 2.90 19.69
CA PHE A 47 -21.95 3.96 19.64
C PHE A 47 -22.02 4.86 20.87
N ALA A 48 -23.23 5.25 21.28
CA ALA A 48 -23.45 6.13 22.43
C ALA A 48 -22.98 5.46 23.74
N ASP A 49 -23.24 4.15 23.87
CA ASP A 49 -22.80 3.36 25.02
C ASP A 49 -21.28 3.16 25.06
N MET A 50 -20.66 2.95 23.90
CA MET A 50 -19.21 2.72 23.80
C MET A 50 -18.37 4.00 23.96
N PHE A 51 -18.93 5.16 23.60
CA PHE A 51 -18.20 6.44 23.56
C PHE A 51 -19.02 7.57 24.21
N PRO A 52 -19.26 7.51 25.52
CA PRO A 52 -20.07 8.52 26.21
C PRO A 52 -19.43 9.91 26.10
N GLY A 53 -20.23 10.90 25.72
CA GLY A 53 -19.81 12.29 25.59
C GLY A 53 -19.20 12.68 24.24
N VAL A 54 -19.15 11.75 23.27
CA VAL A 54 -18.78 12.07 21.89
C VAL A 54 -20.03 12.49 21.11
N ASP A 55 -19.97 13.60 20.39
CA ASP A 55 -21.04 14.02 19.49
C ASP A 55 -21.04 13.14 18.21
N PRO A 56 -22.07 12.31 17.98
CA PRO A 56 -22.14 11.46 16.79
C PRO A 56 -22.25 12.26 15.49
N ASN A 57 -22.66 13.53 15.55
CA ASN A 57 -22.82 14.39 14.37
C ASN A 57 -21.55 15.15 13.99
N ALA A 58 -20.52 15.14 14.85
CA ALA A 58 -19.27 15.85 14.61
C ALA A 58 -18.41 15.22 13.49
N GLY A 59 -18.78 14.05 12.99
CA GLY A 59 -18.25 13.52 11.74
C GLY A 59 -18.33 12.00 11.64
N PRO A 60 -17.85 11.43 10.53
CA PRO A 60 -17.58 10.00 10.51
C PRO A 60 -16.47 9.71 11.53
N TRP A 61 -16.78 8.81 12.46
CA TRP A 61 -15.87 8.35 13.50
C TRP A 61 -15.27 7.02 13.09
N TYR A 62 -14.03 6.75 13.52
CA TYR A 62 -13.33 5.52 13.18
C TYR A 62 -12.76 4.88 14.44
N ARG A 63 -12.74 3.54 14.48
CA ARG A 63 -12.09 2.80 15.55
C ARG A 63 -10.72 2.31 15.09
N VAL A 64 -9.67 2.86 15.68
CA VAL A 64 -8.29 2.46 15.37
C VAL A 64 -7.71 1.69 16.55
N ARG A 65 -7.21 0.47 16.28
CA ARG A 65 -6.60 -0.40 17.30
C ARG A 65 -5.48 0.36 18.02
N ARG A 66 -5.51 0.37 19.36
CA ARG A 66 -4.58 1.09 20.26
C ARG A 66 -4.67 2.62 20.28
N ARG A 67 -5.41 3.26 19.37
CA ARG A 67 -5.67 4.72 19.40
C ARG A 67 -7.06 5.08 19.88
N GLY A 68 -8.00 4.14 19.82
CA GLY A 68 -9.38 4.38 20.24
C GLY A 68 -10.21 5.00 19.12
N LEU A 69 -11.05 5.95 19.49
CA LEU A 69 -11.91 6.69 18.56
C LEU A 69 -11.11 7.83 17.93
N VAL A 70 -11.16 7.94 16.60
CA VAL A 70 -10.47 8.99 15.86
C VAL A 70 -11.39 9.59 14.80
N ASN A 71 -11.11 10.83 14.41
CA ASN A 71 -11.84 11.53 13.37
C ASN A 71 -11.21 11.35 11.98
N ARG A 72 -11.84 11.95 10.97
CA ARG A 72 -11.40 11.87 9.57
C ARG A 72 -9.98 12.43 9.31
N GLN A 73 -9.58 13.51 10.00
CA GLN A 73 -8.24 14.11 9.84
C GLN A 73 -7.16 13.18 10.39
N GLU A 74 -7.45 12.51 11.50
CA GLU A 74 -6.54 11.53 12.09
C GLU A 74 -6.40 10.28 11.21
N ILE A 75 -7.47 9.84 10.54
CA ILE A 75 -7.39 8.77 9.53
C ILE A 75 -6.50 9.17 8.36
N GLU A 76 -6.61 10.41 7.86
CA GLU A 76 -5.74 10.90 6.80
C GLU A 76 -4.25 10.80 7.21
N LEU A 77 -3.91 11.22 8.43
CA LEU A 77 -2.54 11.08 8.96
C LEU A 77 -2.11 9.62 9.08
N LEU A 78 -3.00 8.74 9.57
CA LEU A 78 -2.71 7.31 9.69
C LEU A 78 -2.45 6.66 8.34
N LEU A 79 -3.23 6.97 7.31
CA LEU A 79 -3.03 6.47 5.95
C LEU A 79 -1.67 6.91 5.39
N LYS A 80 -1.31 8.19 5.57
CA LYS A 80 0.03 8.70 5.20
C LYS A 80 1.15 7.93 5.90
N HIS A 81 1.01 7.70 7.20
CA HIS A 81 2.00 6.94 7.98
C HIS A 81 2.13 5.47 7.57
N GLN A 82 1.10 4.88 6.97
CA GLN A 82 1.17 3.51 6.46
C GLN A 82 2.05 3.40 5.21
N VAL A 83 2.12 4.43 4.37
CA VAL A 83 2.74 4.32 3.03
C VAL A 83 4.03 5.11 2.87
N LEU A 84 4.15 6.29 3.47
CA LEU A 84 5.30 7.19 3.28
C LEU A 84 6.64 6.58 3.73
N PRO A 85 6.74 5.88 4.87
CA PRO A 85 8.01 5.26 5.28
C PRO A 85 8.50 4.22 4.26
N PHE A 86 7.58 3.52 3.60
CA PHE A 86 7.93 2.53 2.57
C PHE A 86 8.32 3.20 1.25
N LEU A 87 7.66 4.30 0.88
CA LEU A 87 8.10 5.11 -0.25
C LEU A 87 9.55 5.58 -0.07
N GLU A 88 9.89 6.16 1.08
CA GLU A 88 11.27 6.58 1.36
C GLU A 88 12.27 5.42 1.31
N LEU A 89 11.88 4.27 1.87
CA LEU A 89 12.69 3.05 1.84
C LEU A 89 12.94 2.58 0.40
N LEU A 90 11.89 2.44 -0.40
CA LEU A 90 11.96 1.97 -1.78
C LEU A 90 12.72 2.96 -2.66
N TRP A 91 12.53 4.27 -2.48
CA TRP A 91 13.28 5.31 -3.19
C TRP A 91 14.79 5.16 -3.00
N ARG A 92 15.21 4.91 -1.76
CA ARG A 92 16.63 4.79 -1.38
C ARG A 92 17.24 3.46 -1.83
N LYS A 93 16.48 2.36 -1.80
CA LYS A 93 17.01 1.00 -1.95
C LYS A 93 16.74 0.37 -3.31
N ALA A 94 15.62 0.69 -3.93
CA ALA A 94 15.21 0.22 -5.25
C ALA A 94 14.86 1.41 -6.17
N PRO A 95 15.82 2.33 -6.44
CA PRO A 95 15.56 3.43 -7.35
C PRO A 95 15.16 2.91 -8.73
N GLY A 96 14.07 3.45 -9.29
CA GLY A 96 13.47 2.95 -10.54
C GLY A 96 12.70 1.64 -10.42
N GLY A 97 12.50 1.10 -9.21
CA GLY A 97 11.65 -0.06 -8.98
C GLY A 97 10.17 0.25 -9.25
N ARG A 98 9.41 -0.78 -9.64
CA ARG A 98 7.97 -0.65 -9.87
C ARG A 98 7.18 -1.08 -8.65
N VAL A 99 6.15 -0.32 -8.30
CA VAL A 99 5.30 -0.55 -7.14
C VAL A 99 3.85 -0.72 -7.58
N VAL A 100 3.21 -1.80 -7.14
CA VAL A 100 1.75 -2.00 -7.22
C VAL A 100 1.17 -1.78 -5.83
N LEU A 101 0.08 -1.01 -5.76
CA LEU A 101 -0.58 -0.69 -4.49
C LEU A 101 -1.78 -1.61 -4.26
N ALA A 102 -1.88 -2.15 -3.05
CA ALA A 102 -3.01 -2.98 -2.65
C ALA A 102 -3.60 -2.52 -1.31
N ALA A 103 -4.89 -2.23 -1.30
CA ALA A 103 -5.65 -1.97 -0.08
C ALA A 103 -6.21 -3.30 0.44
N THR A 104 -5.72 -3.77 1.57
CA THR A 104 -6.10 -5.05 2.17
C THR A 104 -7.31 -4.90 3.10
N HIS A 105 -7.91 -6.00 3.55
CA HIS A 105 -9.04 -6.00 4.50
C HIS A 105 -10.28 -5.25 3.99
N MET A 106 -10.55 -5.33 2.68
CA MET A 106 -11.73 -4.71 2.08
C MET A 106 -13.06 -5.27 2.58
N ASP A 107 -13.05 -6.46 3.19
CA ASP A 107 -14.19 -7.05 3.92
C ASP A 107 -14.73 -6.15 5.05
N LEU A 108 -13.91 -5.22 5.54
CA LEU A 108 -14.30 -4.27 6.57
C LEU A 108 -15.05 -3.06 6.00
N ILE A 109 -14.89 -2.76 4.72
CA ILE A 109 -15.45 -1.57 4.09
C ILE A 109 -16.83 -1.89 3.52
N LYS A 110 -17.88 -1.29 4.11
CA LYS A 110 -19.24 -1.39 3.59
C LYS A 110 -19.29 -0.85 2.15
N GLY A 111 -19.80 -1.65 1.22
CA GLY A 111 -19.84 -1.31 -0.20
C GLY A 111 -18.55 -1.63 -0.97
N GLY A 112 -17.51 -2.15 -0.30
CA GLY A 112 -16.28 -2.60 -0.93
C GLY A 112 -15.55 -1.51 -1.72
N SER A 113 -14.99 -1.88 -2.86
CA SER A 113 -14.16 -1.00 -3.71
C SER A 113 -14.93 0.15 -4.36
N GLU A 114 -16.26 0.08 -4.44
CA GLU A 114 -17.08 1.15 -5.03
C GLU A 114 -17.61 2.15 -3.98
N SER A 115 -17.29 1.93 -2.70
CA SER A 115 -17.74 2.84 -1.64
C SER A 115 -17.02 4.20 -1.73
N ASP A 116 -17.78 5.28 -1.55
CA ASP A 116 -17.24 6.65 -1.46
C ASP A 116 -16.13 6.77 -0.41
N GLU A 117 -16.27 6.02 0.68
CA GLU A 117 -15.32 5.99 1.77
C GLU A 117 -13.99 5.36 1.35
N PHE A 118 -14.03 4.22 0.64
CA PHE A 118 -12.81 3.64 0.09
C PHE A 118 -12.16 4.55 -0.94
N GLN A 119 -12.94 5.12 -1.85
CA GLN A 119 -12.42 6.01 -2.89
C GLN A 119 -11.76 7.25 -2.28
N TRP A 120 -12.37 7.83 -1.23
CA TRP A 120 -11.75 8.90 -0.46
C TRP A 120 -10.41 8.47 0.14
N GLN A 121 -10.36 7.37 0.91
CA GLN A 121 -9.10 6.92 1.52
C GLN A 121 -8.03 6.56 0.49
N ARG A 122 -8.43 5.97 -0.63
CA ARG A 122 -7.55 5.70 -1.77
C ARG A 122 -6.97 6.98 -2.36
N SER A 123 -7.77 8.05 -2.51
CA SER A 123 -7.29 9.35 -2.98
C SER A 123 -6.26 9.97 -2.02
N ILE A 124 -6.44 9.78 -0.71
CA ILE A 124 -5.48 10.25 0.30
C ILE A 124 -4.15 9.52 0.14
N VAL A 125 -4.18 8.20 -0.03
CA VAL A 125 -2.96 7.39 -0.23
C VAL A 125 -2.25 7.79 -1.53
N ALA A 126 -2.98 7.90 -2.65
CA ALA A 126 -2.43 8.28 -3.93
C ALA A 126 -1.75 9.66 -3.86
N LYS A 127 -2.46 10.65 -3.32
CA LYS A 127 -1.92 12.01 -3.13
C LYS A 127 -0.70 12.04 -2.20
N ALA A 128 -0.73 11.27 -1.10
CA ALA A 128 0.40 11.19 -0.18
C ALA A 128 1.65 10.65 -0.87
N LEU A 129 1.51 9.61 -1.70
CA LEU A 129 2.62 9.03 -2.46
C LEU A 129 3.16 10.00 -3.51
N GLU A 130 2.28 10.72 -4.20
CA GLU A 130 2.65 11.76 -5.17
C GLU A 130 3.41 12.91 -4.50
N ASP A 131 2.83 13.53 -3.46
CA ASP A 131 3.43 14.62 -2.69
C ASP A 131 4.77 14.19 -2.07
N GLY A 132 4.83 12.96 -1.55
CA GLY A 132 6.05 12.35 -1.02
C GLY A 132 7.13 12.18 -2.08
N ALA A 133 6.78 11.68 -3.27
CA ALA A 133 7.71 11.50 -4.38
C ALA A 133 8.26 12.86 -4.87
N GLN A 134 7.40 13.88 -4.98
CA GLN A 134 7.81 15.24 -5.33
C GLN A 134 8.76 15.84 -4.29
N THR A 135 8.48 15.61 -3.00
CA THR A 135 9.37 16.05 -1.91
C THR A 135 10.75 15.38 -1.99
N LEU A 136 10.80 14.08 -2.32
CA LEU A 136 12.06 13.34 -2.48
C LEU A 136 12.85 13.76 -3.73
N LEU A 137 12.16 14.12 -4.82
CA LEU A 137 12.75 14.72 -6.01
C LEU A 137 13.37 16.09 -5.73
N ALA A 138 12.64 16.96 -5.04
CA ALA A 138 13.08 18.32 -4.71
C ALA A 138 14.35 18.33 -3.85
N ARG A 139 14.58 17.27 -3.05
CA ARG A 139 15.81 17.07 -2.27
C ARG A 139 17.06 16.77 -3.12
N LYS A 140 16.98 16.84 -4.45
CA LYS A 140 18.07 16.60 -5.42
C LYS A 140 18.75 15.24 -5.22
N SER A 141 17.96 14.22 -4.91
CA SER A 141 18.48 12.86 -4.91
C SER A 141 18.79 12.44 -6.35
N TRP A 142 20.00 11.95 -6.62
CA TRP A 142 20.41 11.42 -7.93
C TRP A 142 19.72 10.09 -8.31
N HIS A 143 18.70 9.70 -7.54
CA HIS A 143 18.03 8.43 -7.65
C HIS A 143 16.83 8.55 -8.58
N ARG A 144 16.68 7.57 -9.47
CA ARG A 144 15.47 7.45 -10.31
C ARG A 144 14.26 7.22 -9.39
N PRO A 145 13.16 7.96 -9.60
CA PRO A 145 11.91 7.74 -8.86
C PRO A 145 11.44 6.30 -8.95
N VAL A 146 10.77 5.83 -7.89
CA VAL A 146 9.96 4.62 -7.99
C VAL A 146 8.80 4.87 -8.95
N ASP A 147 8.46 3.85 -9.73
CA ASP A 147 7.38 3.89 -10.72
C ASP A 147 6.13 3.24 -10.12
N PHE A 148 5.06 4.00 -9.94
CA PHE A 148 3.80 3.46 -9.45
C PHE A 148 2.95 2.98 -10.62
N TRP A 149 2.64 1.68 -10.62
CA TRP A 149 1.77 1.09 -11.63
C TRP A 149 0.39 1.74 -11.58
N GLN A 150 -0.17 2.05 -12.76
CA GLN A 150 -1.47 2.72 -12.91
C GLN A 150 -1.62 3.99 -12.05
N GLU A 151 -0.62 4.86 -12.06
CA GLU A 151 -0.70 6.20 -11.42
C GLU A 151 -1.09 6.14 -9.93
N SER A 152 -0.59 5.14 -9.20
CA SER A 152 -0.89 4.94 -7.77
C SER A 152 -2.34 4.53 -7.48
N SER A 153 -3.06 4.01 -8.46
CA SER A 153 -4.32 3.30 -8.26
C SER A 153 -4.12 2.10 -7.33
N SER A 154 -4.91 2.02 -6.25
CA SER A 154 -4.87 0.90 -5.32
C SER A 154 -5.93 -0.13 -5.67
N PHE A 155 -5.53 -1.40 -5.72
CA PHE A 155 -6.44 -2.53 -5.84
C PHE A 155 -7.02 -2.88 -4.47
N GLY A 156 -8.34 -2.78 -4.31
CA GLY A 156 -9.02 -3.23 -3.11
C GLY A 156 -9.08 -4.76 -3.10
N VAL A 157 -8.55 -5.39 -2.05
CA VAL A 157 -8.54 -6.84 -1.89
C VAL A 157 -9.03 -7.29 -0.51
N SER A 158 -9.77 -8.39 -0.47
CA SER A 158 -10.06 -9.11 0.76
C SER A 158 -9.49 -10.52 0.70
N CYS A 159 -8.62 -10.85 1.65
CA CYS A 159 -8.12 -12.21 1.81
C CYS A 159 -9.16 -13.15 2.41
N LEU A 160 -10.22 -12.62 3.01
CA LEU A 160 -11.29 -13.41 3.62
C LEU A 160 -12.31 -13.87 2.58
N THR A 161 -12.75 -12.96 1.70
CA THR A 161 -13.74 -13.28 0.65
C THR A 161 -13.09 -13.69 -0.67
N GLY A 162 -11.84 -13.31 -0.90
CA GLY A 162 -11.15 -13.47 -2.18
C GLY A 162 -11.42 -12.35 -3.18
N ASP A 163 -12.25 -11.36 -2.82
CA ASP A 163 -12.60 -10.25 -3.70
C ASP A 163 -11.36 -9.44 -4.08
N GLY A 164 -11.30 -9.02 -5.35
CA GLY A 164 -10.21 -8.22 -5.92
C GLY A 164 -8.88 -8.96 -6.11
N ILE A 165 -8.72 -10.19 -5.61
CA ILE A 165 -7.48 -10.96 -5.76
C ILE A 165 -7.18 -11.27 -7.23
N GLY A 166 -8.20 -11.58 -8.03
CA GLY A 166 -8.04 -11.81 -9.47
C GLY A 166 -7.57 -10.56 -10.22
N ASP A 167 -8.07 -9.39 -9.84
CA ASP A 167 -7.69 -8.10 -10.43
C ASP A 167 -6.26 -7.72 -10.05
N LEU A 168 -5.91 -7.88 -8.77
CA LEU A 168 -4.55 -7.70 -8.30
C LEU A 168 -3.59 -8.66 -9.00
N HIS A 169 -3.94 -9.95 -9.15
CA HIS A 169 -3.10 -10.92 -9.86
C HIS A 169 -2.86 -10.51 -11.31
N ARG A 170 -3.90 -10.11 -12.04
CA ARG A 170 -3.75 -9.60 -13.41
C ARG A 170 -2.84 -8.38 -13.46
N ALA A 171 -3.06 -7.42 -12.57
CA ALA A 171 -2.21 -6.23 -12.48
C ALA A 171 -0.75 -6.55 -12.15
N LEU A 172 -0.49 -7.55 -11.31
CA LEU A 172 0.87 -8.02 -11.00
C LEU A 172 1.55 -8.66 -12.21
N VAL A 173 0.80 -9.47 -12.98
CA VAL A 173 1.31 -10.04 -14.23
C VAL A 173 1.62 -8.92 -15.22
N ASP A 174 0.68 -8.02 -15.50
CA ASP A 174 0.87 -6.92 -16.45
C ASP A 174 2.03 -5.99 -16.02
N ALA A 175 2.11 -5.68 -14.73
CA ALA A 175 3.19 -4.87 -14.17
C ALA A 175 4.55 -5.56 -14.29
N ALA A 176 4.60 -6.89 -14.13
CA ALA A 176 5.81 -7.69 -14.27
C ALA A 176 6.27 -7.79 -15.74
N GLU A 177 5.34 -8.05 -16.66
CA GLU A 177 5.64 -8.18 -18.09
C GLU A 177 6.11 -6.86 -18.71
N SER A 178 5.70 -5.74 -18.14
CA SER A 178 6.12 -4.40 -18.55
C SER A 178 7.44 -3.93 -17.91
N LEU A 179 8.11 -4.77 -17.11
CA LEU A 179 9.42 -4.42 -16.54
C LEU A 179 10.49 -4.47 -17.65
N PRO A 180 11.48 -3.55 -17.65
CA PRO A 180 12.46 -3.46 -18.74
C PRO A 180 13.38 -4.68 -18.86
N PHE A 181 13.42 -5.53 -17.84
CA PHE A 181 14.20 -6.77 -17.82
C PHE A 181 13.36 -8.03 -18.06
N TYR A 182 12.04 -7.89 -18.25
CA TYR A 182 11.22 -9.01 -18.63
C TYR A 182 11.56 -9.44 -20.07
N GLY A 183 11.77 -10.75 -20.27
CA GLY A 183 12.19 -11.28 -21.57
C GLY A 183 13.66 -11.04 -21.93
N GLU A 184 14.47 -10.50 -21.00
CA GLU A 184 15.91 -10.37 -21.23
C GLU A 184 16.56 -11.73 -21.45
N LEU A 185 17.35 -11.85 -22.52
CA LEU A 185 18.05 -13.09 -22.85
C LEU A 185 19.20 -13.31 -21.86
N LEU A 186 19.12 -14.39 -21.10
CA LEU A 186 20.21 -14.82 -20.21
C LEU A 186 21.02 -15.94 -20.87
N PRO A 187 22.35 -15.94 -20.74
CA PRO A 187 23.16 -17.05 -21.20
C PRO A 187 22.72 -18.37 -20.55
N GLN A 188 22.65 -19.45 -21.33
CA GLN A 188 22.20 -20.75 -20.80
C GLN A 188 23.09 -21.26 -19.66
N SER A 189 24.38 -20.93 -19.67
CA SER A 189 25.31 -21.26 -18.58
C SER A 189 24.94 -20.62 -17.24
N TRP A 190 24.26 -19.47 -17.25
CA TRP A 190 23.81 -18.82 -16.01
C TRP A 190 22.54 -19.49 -15.46
N LEU A 191 21.70 -20.01 -16.35
CA LEU A 191 20.52 -20.78 -15.96
C LEU A 191 20.90 -22.12 -15.31
N ALA A 192 22.02 -22.71 -15.72
CA ALA A 192 22.49 -23.99 -15.18
C ALA A 192 23.06 -23.93 -13.75
N VAL A 193 23.37 -22.72 -13.25
CA VAL A 193 23.96 -22.48 -11.91
C VAL A 193 22.91 -21.98 -10.91
N ARG A 194 21.68 -21.72 -11.38
CA ARG A 194 20.59 -21.12 -10.60
C ARG A 194 19.72 -22.17 -9.93
#